data_AF-A0A520ZP56-F1
#
_entry.id   AF-A0A520ZP56-F1
#
_cell.length_a   1.000
_cell.length_b   1.000
_cell.length_c   1.000
_cell.angle_alpha   90.00
_cell.angle_beta   90.00
_cell.angle_gamma   90.00
#
_symmetry.space_group_name_H-M   'P 1'
#
loop_
_entity.id
_entity.type
_entity.pdbx_description
1 polymer ?
#
loop_
_entity_poly.entity_id
_entity_poly.type
_entity_poly.pdbx_seq_one_letter_code
_entity_poly.pdbx_strand_id
1 'polypeptide(L)'
;MTETAVQAHLAQRVTPGRRRNTTPRGTSIAFGSGVSAMHVSRRTTTKHRLIAIVKTSDQNGQAASPGWNPNLMTKITRLLLCTCEETMSISPETAAKALGGVSVKTANRLCTADLDVASRALESGDGTMIACGQMSALFAELAEDLGAEVRLSTVDIRDRAGWTADPDATAKQAALLAEAALSQPETPVRDVISEGTCLVLGAAEVALPAASALATSLAVTCVLPETADDLIPTDAYDVAVGRLRTATGALGGFAVTLDAFRPLEPGGRGPATFGDPSDGARSTCDIILDLRGEGPLFPADHKREGYARADPGDPLAVRDALDRASDLQGVFEKPLYIRFEESLCAHSRASRPGCERCLTVCPTGAIVPDGDHVAIDPDICAGCGACAAVCPSGAASYDDPPVGHLFLRLRTLASAYRAAGGTAPRVLFHDPGHGGEMIRLSARFGRGLPADVIPVEVPNVEGVGHAELLAALGVGFTSASEAPVPKIRLKRKARSDGIVRVYPFRRITGRGRRANTIGLRPDRRCIGQTGLGRLGRERQLGRERGRCRNNRDKKDGCQPHA
;
A
#
# COMPACT_ATOMS: atom_id res chain seq x y z
N MET A 1 56.34 -36.07 3.63
CA MET A 1 56.93 -34.79 3.21
C MET A 1 55.76 -33.90 2.78
N THR A 2 55.19 -33.01 3.59
CA THR A 2 55.61 -32.47 4.89
C THR A 2 57.03 -31.90 4.91
N GLU A 3 57.14 -30.57 4.98
CA GLU A 3 58.33 -29.98 5.60
C GLU A 3 58.43 -30.55 7.02
N THR A 4 59.62 -31.00 7.43
CA THR A 4 59.79 -31.65 8.73
C THR A 4 61.19 -31.41 9.26
N ALA A 5 61.34 -30.35 10.07
CA ALA A 5 62.20 -30.36 11.24
C ALA A 5 61.25 -30.51 12.46
N VAL A 6 61.55 -31.28 13.49
CA VAL A 6 62.88 -31.57 14.08
C VAL A 6 63.21 -33.08 14.10
N GLN A 7 64.51 -33.39 14.26
CA GLN A 7 65.17 -34.70 14.25
C GLN A 7 65.17 -35.42 15.63
N ALA A 8 65.65 -36.67 15.82
CA ALA A 8 65.66 -37.92 15.01
C ALA A 8 66.40 -39.06 15.77
N HIS A 9 65.96 -40.33 15.62
CA HIS A 9 66.76 -41.54 15.22
C HIS A 9 66.20 -42.89 15.74
N LEU A 10 66.10 -43.88 14.82
CA LEU A 10 66.26 -45.37 14.95
C LEU A 10 65.49 -46.15 16.06
N ALA A 11 64.94 -47.37 15.90
CA ALA A 11 64.55 -48.31 14.80
C ALA A 11 63.79 -49.53 15.47
N GLN A 12 63.31 -50.65 14.90
CA GLN A 12 63.13 -51.24 13.55
C GLN A 12 62.17 -52.49 13.64
N ARG A 13 61.58 -52.98 12.52
CA ARG A 13 61.01 -54.36 12.27
C ARG A 13 59.67 -54.77 12.97
N VAL A 14 58.76 -55.64 12.46
CA VAL A 14 58.50 -56.22 11.10
C VAL A 14 57.03 -56.78 10.93
N THR A 15 56.22 -56.14 10.04
CA THR A 15 55.32 -56.64 8.93
C THR A 15 54.18 -57.74 9.13
N PRO A 16 53.33 -58.18 8.12
CA PRO A 16 51.89 -57.76 8.05
C PRO A 16 50.80 -58.73 7.42
N GLY A 17 49.56 -58.26 7.12
CA GLY A 17 48.53 -58.95 6.30
C GLY A 17 47.14 -58.23 6.14
N ARG A 18 46.11 -58.67 5.36
CA ARG A 18 46.05 -59.59 4.19
C ARG A 18 44.72 -59.64 3.31
N ARG A 19 44.09 -58.52 2.85
CA ARG A 19 42.93 -58.41 1.85
C ARG A 19 41.50 -58.62 2.43
N ARG A 20 40.34 -58.36 1.77
CA ARG A 20 39.84 -57.93 0.40
C ARG A 20 38.47 -57.15 0.60
N ASN A 21 37.50 -56.79 -0.28
CA ASN A 21 37.04 -56.78 -1.72
C ASN A 21 35.83 -55.75 -1.82
N THR A 22 35.00 -55.42 -2.84
CA THR A 22 34.71 -55.69 -4.30
C THR A 22 33.83 -54.53 -4.89
N THR A 23 33.50 -54.49 -6.21
CA THR A 23 32.41 -53.67 -6.85
C THR A 23 31.77 -54.40 -8.05
N PRO A 24 30.67 -53.89 -8.66
CA PRO A 24 30.73 -53.36 -10.06
C PRO A 24 29.84 -52.11 -10.31
N ARG A 25 30.34 -51.02 -10.91
CA ARG A 25 30.39 -50.64 -12.36
C ARG A 25 29.06 -50.25 -13.05
N GLY A 26 29.02 -49.02 -13.57
CA GLY A 26 28.08 -48.50 -14.59
C GLY A 26 28.80 -47.43 -15.45
N THR A 27 28.55 -47.40 -16.76
CA THR A 27 29.43 -46.78 -17.77
C THR A 27 29.24 -45.26 -17.95
N SER A 28 30.32 -44.55 -18.27
CA SER A 28 30.31 -43.14 -18.72
C SER A 28 30.34 -43.01 -20.24
N ILE A 29 29.64 -42.02 -20.80
CA ILE A 29 29.88 -41.48 -22.15
C ILE A 29 29.96 -39.96 -22.05
N ALA A 30 30.98 -39.36 -22.67
CA ALA A 30 31.12 -37.93 -22.86
C ALA A 30 31.55 -37.66 -24.30
N PHE A 31 31.00 -36.62 -24.91
CA PHE A 31 31.38 -36.12 -26.23
C PHE A 31 31.65 -34.62 -26.15
N GLY A 32 32.64 -34.13 -26.89
CA GLY A 32 33.03 -32.72 -26.90
C GLY A 32 33.62 -32.30 -28.24
N SER A 33 32.86 -31.47 -28.96
CA SER A 33 33.25 -30.76 -30.20
C SER A 33 32.09 -29.83 -30.59
N GLY A 34 32.30 -28.60 -31.08
CA GLY A 34 33.56 -27.89 -31.24
C GLY A 34 33.35 -26.46 -31.75
N VAL A 35 34.31 -25.60 -31.42
CA VAL A 35 34.56 -24.21 -31.85
C VAL A 35 33.77 -23.68 -33.06
N SER A 36 33.12 -22.52 -32.89
CA SER A 36 33.14 -21.44 -33.89
C SER A 36 33.02 -20.08 -33.20
N ALA A 37 33.97 -19.19 -33.48
CA ALA A 37 34.00 -17.83 -32.92
C ALA A 37 34.04 -16.81 -34.07
N MET A 38 33.12 -15.84 -34.05
CA MET A 38 33.20 -14.67 -34.93
C MET A 38 33.72 -13.46 -34.16
N HIS A 39 34.82 -12.89 -34.64
CA HIS A 39 35.29 -11.58 -34.20
C HIS A 39 34.46 -10.48 -34.89
N VAL A 40 33.89 -9.56 -34.10
CA VAL A 40 33.59 -8.21 -34.57
C VAL A 40 34.34 -7.23 -33.67
N SER A 41 35.23 -6.46 -34.28
CA SER A 41 36.04 -5.45 -33.60
C SER A 41 35.56 -4.06 -33.98
N ARG A 42 35.29 -3.20 -32.99
CA ARG A 42 35.83 -1.83 -32.96
C ARG A 42 35.65 -1.14 -31.61
N ARG A 43 36.73 -0.42 -31.26
CA ARG A 43 36.93 0.41 -30.08
C ARG A 43 35.87 1.52 -29.94
N THR A 44 35.37 1.72 -28.71
CA THR A 44 35.03 3.05 -28.19
C THR A 44 35.66 3.20 -26.79
N THR A 45 36.22 4.37 -26.50
CA THR A 45 37.01 4.61 -25.28
C THR A 45 36.31 5.59 -24.34
N THR A 46 35.87 5.12 -23.17
CA THR A 46 35.32 5.98 -22.12
C THR A 46 36.12 5.84 -20.83
N LYS A 47 36.93 6.85 -20.51
CA LYS A 47 37.78 6.90 -19.31
C LYS A 47 36.92 6.93 -18.04
N HIS A 48 36.85 5.82 -17.33
CA HIS A 48 36.31 5.80 -15.97
C HIS A 48 37.38 6.34 -15.01
N ARG A 49 37.04 7.36 -14.21
CA ARG A 49 37.86 7.77 -13.06
C ARG A 49 37.74 6.70 -11.99
N LEU A 50 38.87 6.13 -11.54
CA LEU A 50 38.86 5.39 -10.28
C LEU A 50 38.56 6.37 -9.15
N ILE A 51 37.48 6.11 -8.40
CA ILE A 51 37.30 6.66 -7.07
C ILE A 51 38.02 5.71 -6.12
N ALA A 52 39.04 6.22 -5.42
CA ALA A 52 39.78 5.43 -4.45
C ALA A 52 38.93 5.21 -3.20
N ILE A 53 38.52 3.96 -2.96
CA ILE A 53 37.81 3.57 -1.73
C ILE A 53 38.82 3.56 -0.58
N VAL A 54 38.83 4.64 0.20
CA VAL A 54 39.59 4.71 1.45
C VAL A 54 38.88 3.80 2.47
N LYS A 55 39.49 2.66 2.79
CA LYS A 55 39.03 1.79 3.87
C LYS A 55 39.38 2.40 5.23
N THR A 56 38.46 3.18 5.80
CA THR A 56 38.42 3.41 7.24
C THR A 56 37.82 2.19 7.92
N SER A 57 38.62 1.44 8.67
CA SER A 57 38.16 0.37 9.54
C SER A 57 38.13 0.87 10.99
N ASP A 58 36.94 1.05 11.55
CA ASP A 58 36.79 0.90 13.00
C ASP A 58 36.69 -0.60 13.38
N GLN A 59 36.60 -0.90 14.67
CA GLN A 59 36.65 -2.27 15.21
C GLN A 59 35.35 -2.72 15.88
N ASN A 60 34.22 -2.03 15.68
CA ASN A 60 32.92 -2.44 16.20
C ASN A 60 31.97 -2.76 15.03
N GLY A 61 31.71 -4.05 14.79
CA GLY A 61 30.99 -4.54 13.62
C GLY A 61 29.50 -4.19 13.58
N GLN A 62 29.18 -2.93 13.30
CA GLN A 62 27.86 -2.46 12.85
C GLN A 62 27.99 -1.97 11.40
N ALA A 63 27.09 -2.41 10.52
CA ALA A 63 27.11 -2.01 9.12
C ALA A 63 26.58 -0.57 8.98
N ALA A 64 27.47 0.39 8.77
CA ALA A 64 27.09 1.79 8.57
C ALA A 64 26.44 1.98 7.18
N SER A 65 25.11 2.09 7.16
CA SER A 65 24.33 2.42 5.96
C SER A 65 24.71 3.81 5.39
N PRO A 66 24.70 4.03 4.06
CA PRO A 66 25.13 5.30 3.49
C PRO A 66 24.14 6.46 3.71
N GLY A 67 24.35 7.24 4.77
CA GLY A 67 24.09 8.68 4.75
C GLY A 67 22.63 9.16 4.83
N TRP A 68 21.81 8.58 5.71
CA TRP A 68 20.63 9.27 6.25
C TRP A 68 20.80 9.50 7.76
N ASN A 69 20.11 10.51 8.30
CA ASN A 69 20.20 10.90 9.71
C ASN A 69 18.80 11.35 10.17
N PRO A 70 18.13 10.64 11.09
CA PRO A 70 16.76 10.96 11.52
C PRO A 70 16.61 12.32 12.22
N ASN A 71 17.71 13.00 12.58
CA ASN A 71 17.69 14.37 13.10
C ASN A 71 17.46 15.45 12.01
N LEU A 72 17.22 15.08 10.73
CA LEU A 72 17.05 16.05 9.64
C LEU A 72 15.67 16.75 9.59
N MET A 73 14.65 16.26 10.31
CA MET A 73 13.41 17.03 10.46
C MET A 73 13.69 18.22 11.37
N THR A 74 13.64 19.44 10.80
CA THR A 74 13.94 20.66 11.56
C THR A 74 12.89 20.86 12.65
N LYS A 75 13.33 20.96 13.92
CA LYS A 75 12.43 21.20 15.06
C LYS A 75 11.49 22.37 14.75
N ILE A 76 10.20 22.16 14.94
CA ILE A 76 9.17 23.18 14.72
C ILE A 76 9.43 24.38 15.63
N THR A 77 9.73 25.53 15.04
CA THR A 77 9.91 26.83 15.70
C THR A 77 8.79 27.81 15.36
N ARG A 78 8.04 27.55 14.27
CA ARG A 78 6.89 28.35 13.82
C ARG A 78 5.66 27.50 13.52
N LEU A 79 4.48 28.04 13.85
CA LEU A 79 3.18 27.53 13.45
C LEU A 79 2.42 28.61 12.64
N LEU A 80 1.92 28.24 11.47
CA LEU A 80 0.93 29.02 10.72
C LEU A 80 -0.47 28.45 10.97
N LEU A 81 -1.34 29.23 11.60
CA LEU A 81 -2.75 28.88 11.80
C LEU A 81 -3.60 29.50 10.70
N CYS A 82 -4.28 28.67 9.92
CA CYS A 82 -5.31 29.11 8.97
C CYS A 82 -6.67 29.15 9.70
N THR A 83 -7.38 30.28 9.70
CA THR A 83 -8.79 30.33 10.17
C THR A 83 -9.78 29.78 9.13
N CYS A 84 -9.34 29.63 7.87
CA CYS A 84 -10.11 29.11 6.75
C CYS A 84 -11.41 29.91 6.50
N GLU A 85 -11.27 31.19 6.16
CA GLU A 85 -12.40 32.14 6.02
C GLU A 85 -13.20 32.31 7.33
N GLU A 86 -12.48 32.29 8.47
CA GLU A 86 -13.04 32.40 9.83
C GLU A 86 -14.13 31.35 10.16
N THR A 87 -14.14 30.22 9.45
CA THR A 87 -15.16 29.17 9.58
C THR A 87 -14.95 28.20 10.75
N MET A 88 -13.96 28.43 11.62
CA MET A 88 -13.74 27.65 12.85
C MET A 88 -13.10 28.47 13.97
N SER A 89 -13.48 28.18 15.21
CA SER A 89 -12.80 28.68 16.42
C SER A 89 -11.36 28.17 16.47
N ILE A 90 -10.40 29.05 16.77
CA ILE A 90 -9.00 28.71 17.07
C ILE A 90 -8.48 29.57 18.24
N SER A 91 -7.50 29.07 19.00
CA SER A 91 -6.75 29.86 19.99
C SER A 91 -5.25 29.80 19.67
N PRO A 92 -4.64 30.92 19.21
CA PRO A 92 -3.19 31.00 18.99
C PRO A 92 -2.37 30.69 20.24
N GLU A 93 -2.87 31.05 21.42
CA GLU A 93 -2.22 30.88 22.72
C GLU A 93 -2.17 29.39 23.09
N THR A 94 -3.29 28.70 22.93
CA THR A 94 -3.42 27.27 23.20
C THR A 94 -2.61 26.44 22.20
N ALA A 95 -2.62 26.85 20.92
CA ALA A 95 -1.79 26.25 19.87
C ALA A 95 -0.29 26.46 20.10
N ALA A 96 0.14 27.66 20.53
CA ALA A 96 1.51 27.94 20.91
C ALA A 96 1.95 27.02 22.07
N LYS A 97 1.13 26.95 23.12
CA LYS A 97 1.35 26.11 24.31
C LYS A 97 1.47 24.62 23.95
N ALA A 98 0.60 24.13 23.05
CA ALA A 98 0.60 22.73 22.61
C ALA A 98 1.93 22.29 21.95
N LEU A 99 2.60 23.23 21.27
CA LEU A 99 3.90 23.02 20.63
C LEU A 99 5.10 23.48 21.49
N GLY A 100 4.88 23.81 22.77
CA GLY A 100 5.95 24.22 23.68
C GLY A 100 6.40 25.68 23.58
N GLY A 101 5.53 26.58 23.09
CA GLY A 101 5.77 28.03 23.04
C GLY A 101 6.33 28.54 21.71
N VAL A 102 6.05 27.86 20.59
CA VAL A 102 6.50 28.28 19.25
C VAL A 102 5.91 29.62 18.81
N SER A 103 6.54 30.27 17.82
CA SER A 103 6.01 31.47 17.19
C SER A 103 4.75 31.12 16.37
N VAL A 104 3.59 31.61 16.79
CA VAL A 104 2.32 31.42 16.07
C VAL A 104 2.00 32.66 15.23
N LYS A 105 1.63 32.45 13.96
CA LYS A 105 1.07 33.48 13.09
C LYS A 105 -0.28 33.00 12.54
N THR A 106 -1.33 33.78 12.76
CA THR A 106 -2.64 33.57 12.15
C THR A 106 -2.72 34.19 10.75
N ALA A 107 -3.45 33.54 9.86
CA ALA A 107 -3.83 34.02 8.55
C ALA A 107 -5.19 33.40 8.16
N ASN A 108 -5.89 33.99 7.19
CA ASN A 108 -7.27 33.64 6.88
C ASN A 108 -7.37 32.60 5.76
N ARG A 109 -6.51 32.73 4.75
CA ARG A 109 -6.52 31.99 3.48
C ARG A 109 -5.11 31.67 3.00
N LEU A 110 -4.34 30.94 3.81
CA LEU A 110 -2.96 30.53 3.51
C LEU A 110 -2.79 29.79 2.18
N CYS A 111 -3.85 29.21 1.63
CA CYS A 111 -3.83 28.49 0.34
C CYS A 111 -4.20 29.36 -0.88
N THR A 112 -4.57 30.62 -0.69
CA THR A 112 -4.93 31.55 -1.79
C THR A 112 -4.43 32.97 -1.51
N ALA A 113 -5.23 33.81 -0.86
CA ALA A 113 -4.94 35.24 -0.70
C ALA A 113 -3.74 35.53 0.20
N ASP A 114 -3.43 34.63 1.13
CA ASP A 114 -2.34 34.79 2.12
C ASP A 114 -1.21 33.79 1.87
N LEU A 115 -1.07 33.25 0.64
CA LEU A 115 -0.04 32.26 0.30
C LEU A 115 1.39 32.80 0.49
N ASP A 116 1.58 34.10 0.31
CA ASP A 116 2.82 34.84 0.59
C ASP A 116 3.23 34.80 2.08
N VAL A 117 2.30 34.50 2.99
CA VAL A 117 2.59 34.26 4.41
C VAL A 117 3.21 32.87 4.61
N ALA A 118 2.81 31.88 3.80
CA ALA A 118 3.43 30.55 3.81
C ALA A 118 4.82 30.58 3.14
N SER A 119 4.96 31.21 1.98
CA SER A 119 6.25 31.35 1.27
C SER A 119 7.32 31.97 2.18
N ARG A 120 7.02 33.15 2.75
CA ARG A 120 7.96 33.89 3.62
C ARG A 120 8.29 33.18 4.93
N ALA A 121 7.45 32.23 5.37
CA ALA A 121 7.77 31.38 6.51
C ALA A 121 8.77 30.28 6.14
N LEU A 122 8.61 29.65 4.97
CA LEU A 122 9.48 28.58 4.48
C LEU A 122 10.86 29.08 4.02
N GLU A 123 10.91 30.29 3.45
CA GLU A 123 12.14 31.02 3.07
C GLU A 123 13.07 31.30 4.27
N SER A 124 12.53 31.49 5.47
CA SER A 124 13.30 31.93 6.65
C SER A 124 14.28 30.91 7.23
N GLY A 125 14.25 29.65 6.77
CA GLY A 125 15.09 28.57 7.30
C GLY A 125 14.55 27.89 8.57
N ASP A 126 13.44 28.37 9.14
CA ASP A 126 12.79 27.80 10.32
C ASP A 126 11.95 26.54 10.03
N GLY A 127 11.90 25.61 11.00
CA GLY A 127 10.94 24.51 11.01
C GLY A 127 9.52 25.05 11.17
N THR A 128 8.70 24.91 10.13
CA THR A 128 7.38 25.54 10.02
C THR A 128 6.28 24.49 9.89
N MET A 129 5.36 24.48 10.85
CA MET A 129 4.10 23.73 10.77
C MET A 129 3.00 24.60 10.15
N ILE A 130 2.22 24.04 9.23
CA ILE A 130 1.04 24.70 8.64
C ILE A 130 -0.22 23.91 9.01
N ALA A 131 -1.12 24.53 9.77
CA ALA A 131 -2.34 23.91 10.26
C ALA A 131 -3.48 23.96 9.20
N CYS A 132 -3.25 23.34 8.05
CA CYS A 132 -4.24 23.21 6.97
C CYS A 132 -3.99 21.94 6.13
N GLY A 133 -4.47 20.79 6.61
CA GLY A 133 -4.25 19.49 5.96
C GLY A 133 -4.89 19.33 4.57
N GLN A 134 -6.03 19.99 4.27
CA GLN A 134 -6.67 19.94 2.93
C GLN A 134 -5.70 20.39 1.82
N MET A 135 -4.89 21.42 2.10
CA MET A 135 -4.01 22.06 1.12
C MET A 135 -2.54 21.63 1.30
N SER A 136 -2.31 20.51 1.99
CA SER A 136 -0.98 19.92 2.22
C SER A 136 -0.16 19.75 0.94
N ALA A 137 -0.79 19.28 -0.15
CA ALA A 137 -0.13 19.15 -1.46
C ALA A 137 0.40 20.49 -2.01
N LEU A 138 -0.42 21.55 -1.96
CA LEU A 138 -0.01 22.90 -2.37
C LEU A 138 1.16 23.44 -1.55
N PHE A 139 1.18 23.16 -0.24
CA PHE A 139 2.30 23.56 0.62
C PHE A 139 3.56 22.71 0.38
N ALA A 140 3.41 21.44 0.01
CA ALA A 140 4.53 20.58 -0.38
C ALA A 140 5.16 21.02 -1.71
N GLU A 141 4.34 21.33 -2.73
CA GLU A 141 4.79 21.92 -4.00
C GLU A 141 5.55 23.25 -3.74
N LEU A 142 4.97 24.14 -2.93
CA LEU A 142 5.63 25.39 -2.52
C LEU A 142 6.92 25.17 -1.72
N ALA A 143 7.03 24.08 -0.97
CA ALA A 143 8.25 23.74 -0.23
C ALA A 143 9.34 23.15 -1.14
N GLU A 144 8.98 22.41 -2.19
CA GLU A 144 9.92 21.92 -3.21
C GLU A 144 10.50 23.12 -4.01
N ASP A 145 9.65 24.05 -4.47
CA ASP A 145 10.06 25.29 -5.15
C ASP A 145 11.01 26.17 -4.30
N LEU A 146 10.95 26.05 -2.97
CA LEU A 146 11.73 26.85 -2.00
C LEU A 146 12.88 26.08 -1.30
N GLY A 147 13.11 24.80 -1.64
CA GLY A 147 14.10 23.95 -0.95
C GLY A 147 13.86 23.89 0.57
N ALA A 148 12.60 23.68 0.96
CA ALA A 148 12.07 23.75 2.32
C ALA A 148 11.37 22.46 2.79
N GLU A 149 11.49 21.37 2.04
CA GLU A 149 10.75 20.12 2.22
C GLU A 149 10.97 19.52 3.62
N VAL A 150 12.22 19.46 4.07
CA VAL A 150 12.62 18.97 5.41
C VAL A 150 12.31 19.95 6.56
N ARG A 151 11.75 21.13 6.24
CA ARG A 151 11.33 22.16 7.19
C ARG A 151 9.81 22.30 7.29
N LEU A 152 9.04 21.75 6.35
CA LEU A 152 7.59 21.79 6.35
C LEU A 152 7.00 20.61 7.14
N SER A 153 6.01 20.90 7.97
CA SER A 153 5.01 19.90 8.42
C SER A 153 3.60 20.45 8.17
N THR A 154 2.63 19.58 7.90
CA THR A 154 1.23 20.00 7.76
C THR A 154 0.33 19.14 8.64
N VAL A 155 -0.74 19.75 9.15
CA VAL A 155 -1.69 19.07 10.04
C VAL A 155 -3.10 19.56 9.79
N ASP A 156 -4.05 18.64 9.76
CA ASP A 156 -5.47 19.00 9.75
C ASP A 156 -5.98 19.22 11.18
N ILE A 157 -6.30 20.48 11.48
CA ILE A 157 -7.03 20.89 12.69
C ILE A 157 -8.48 21.32 12.37
N ARG A 158 -8.91 21.22 11.11
CA ARG A 158 -10.22 21.69 10.64
C ARG A 158 -11.19 20.52 10.49
N ASP A 159 -10.92 19.58 9.58
CA ASP A 159 -11.88 18.50 9.30
C ASP A 159 -11.86 17.44 10.41
N ARG A 160 -10.68 17.15 10.96
CA ARG A 160 -10.50 16.33 12.19
C ARG A 160 -11.05 17.01 13.45
N ALA A 161 -11.20 18.35 13.51
CA ALA A 161 -11.56 19.06 14.75
C ALA A 161 -12.42 20.34 14.62
N GLY A 162 -11.90 21.42 14.02
CA GLY A 162 -12.47 22.77 14.11
C GLY A 162 -13.81 22.98 13.39
N TRP A 163 -14.11 22.22 12.34
CA TRP A 163 -15.46 22.11 11.79
C TRP A 163 -16.25 21.07 12.59
N THR A 164 -16.88 21.54 13.66
CA THR A 164 -17.75 20.75 14.54
C THR A 164 -18.97 21.58 14.98
N ALA A 165 -20.02 20.90 15.43
CA ALA A 165 -21.21 21.55 16.00
C ALA A 165 -21.05 21.95 17.48
N ASP A 166 -19.97 21.51 18.15
CA ASP A 166 -19.64 21.91 19.51
C ASP A 166 -18.99 23.31 19.53
N PRO A 167 -19.21 24.14 20.58
CA PRO A 167 -18.83 25.56 20.57
C PRO A 167 -17.32 25.81 20.67
N ASP A 168 -16.56 24.85 21.20
CA ASP A 168 -15.11 24.96 21.39
C ASP A 168 -14.44 23.61 21.10
N ALA A 169 -13.47 23.60 20.19
CA ALA A 169 -12.63 22.46 19.84
C ALA A 169 -11.13 22.72 20.10
N THR A 170 -10.76 23.82 20.77
CA THR A 170 -9.35 24.24 20.96
C THR A 170 -8.51 23.18 21.66
N ALA A 171 -9.03 22.51 22.68
CA ALA A 171 -8.33 21.39 23.35
C ALA A 171 -8.03 20.22 22.40
N LYS A 172 -8.92 19.97 21.43
CA LYS A 172 -8.77 18.93 20.41
C LYS A 172 -7.78 19.35 19.32
N GLN A 173 -7.84 20.60 18.86
CA GLN A 173 -6.85 21.18 17.95
C GLN A 173 -5.44 21.14 18.57
N ALA A 174 -5.31 21.50 19.85
CA ALA A 174 -4.07 21.41 20.62
C ALA A 174 -3.51 19.98 20.68
N ALA A 175 -4.37 18.97 20.89
CA ALA A 175 -3.95 17.58 20.85
C ALA A 175 -3.41 17.19 19.46
N LEU A 176 -4.11 17.53 18.38
CA LEU A 176 -3.69 17.23 17.00
C LEU A 176 -2.38 17.93 16.60
N LEU A 177 -2.18 19.19 17.03
CA LEU A 177 -0.91 19.90 16.87
C LEU A 177 0.24 19.19 17.59
N ALA A 178 0.02 18.75 18.83
CA ALA A 178 1.03 18.02 19.60
C ALA A 178 1.34 16.62 19.04
N GLU A 179 0.36 15.92 18.47
CA GLU A 179 0.59 14.67 17.72
C GLU A 179 1.47 14.91 16.49
N ALA A 180 1.14 15.93 15.68
CA ALA A 180 1.85 16.23 14.44
C ALA A 180 3.28 16.78 14.64
N ALA A 181 3.66 17.09 15.89
CA ALA A 181 5.02 17.46 16.26
C ALA A 181 5.90 16.27 16.70
N LEU A 182 5.37 15.04 16.71
CA LEU A 182 6.13 13.84 16.99
C LEU A 182 6.94 13.41 15.77
N SER A 183 8.23 13.11 15.97
CA SER A 183 9.06 12.43 14.98
C SER A 183 8.46 11.06 14.65
N GLN A 184 8.21 10.81 13.36
CA GLN A 184 7.87 9.46 12.89
C GLN A 184 9.11 8.56 12.98
N PRO A 185 8.96 7.29 13.39
CA PRO A 185 10.06 6.34 13.42
C PRO A 185 10.41 5.88 12.00
N GLU A 186 11.63 5.39 11.82
CA GLU A 186 12.03 4.72 10.57
C GLU A 186 11.34 3.35 10.47
N THR A 187 10.63 3.10 9.37
CA THR A 187 10.08 1.78 9.04
C THR A 187 11.14 0.97 8.31
N PRO A 188 11.43 -0.29 8.70
CA PRO A 188 12.32 -1.17 7.93
C PRO A 188 11.69 -1.49 6.57
N VAL A 189 12.42 -1.23 5.48
CA VAL A 189 11.98 -1.52 4.11
C VAL A 189 12.87 -2.56 3.42
N ARG A 190 12.34 -3.17 2.37
CA ARG A 190 13.06 -4.04 1.43
C ARG A 190 12.70 -3.69 -0.01
N ASP A 191 13.57 -4.02 -0.95
CA ASP A 191 13.25 -3.91 -2.37
C ASP A 191 12.32 -5.06 -2.82
N VAL A 192 11.44 -4.72 -3.75
CA VAL A 192 10.73 -5.62 -4.66
C VAL A 192 11.06 -5.14 -6.08
N ILE A 193 11.43 -6.08 -6.95
CA ILE A 193 11.86 -5.81 -8.32
C ILE A 193 10.84 -6.45 -9.27
N SER A 194 10.40 -5.70 -10.27
CA SER A 194 9.55 -6.17 -11.36
C SER A 194 10.21 -5.76 -12.67
N GLU A 195 10.58 -6.73 -13.51
CA GLU A 195 11.14 -6.46 -14.83
C GLU A 195 10.06 -6.00 -15.84
N GLY A 196 8.79 -6.26 -15.49
CA GLY A 196 7.62 -5.90 -16.28
C GLY A 196 7.09 -7.07 -17.13
N THR A 197 7.35 -8.30 -16.72
CA THR A 197 6.75 -9.51 -17.32
C THR A 197 5.30 -9.65 -16.85
N CYS A 198 4.36 -9.69 -17.80
CA CYS A 198 2.93 -9.58 -17.52
C CYS A 198 2.12 -10.71 -18.19
N LEU A 199 1.43 -11.49 -17.36
CA LEU A 199 0.52 -12.54 -17.80
C LEU A 199 -0.91 -12.01 -17.90
N VAL A 200 -1.44 -11.90 -19.12
CA VAL A 200 -2.83 -11.50 -19.40
C VAL A 200 -3.69 -12.75 -19.55
N LEU A 201 -4.81 -12.82 -18.81
CA LEU A 201 -5.71 -13.96 -18.76
C LEU A 201 -7.15 -13.54 -19.10
N GLY A 202 -7.77 -14.11 -20.13
CA GLY A 202 -9.20 -13.84 -20.41
C GLY A 202 -9.67 -14.29 -21.79
N ALA A 203 -10.94 -14.03 -22.08
CA ALA A 203 -11.52 -14.25 -23.41
C ALA A 203 -10.91 -13.28 -24.45
N ALA A 204 -10.80 -13.72 -25.70
CA ALA A 204 -9.99 -13.08 -26.73
C ALA A 204 -10.40 -11.62 -27.01
N GLU A 205 -11.69 -11.32 -26.94
CA GLU A 205 -12.32 -10.03 -27.19
C GLU A 205 -11.85 -8.93 -26.23
N VAL A 206 -11.39 -9.31 -25.04
CA VAL A 206 -10.93 -8.39 -23.98
C VAL A 206 -9.43 -8.57 -23.70
N ALA A 207 -8.94 -9.81 -23.73
CA ALA A 207 -7.54 -10.14 -23.46
C ALA A 207 -6.56 -9.70 -24.57
N LEU A 208 -6.93 -9.79 -25.85
CA LEU A 208 -6.04 -9.37 -26.95
C LEU A 208 -5.90 -7.84 -27.04
N PRO A 209 -6.97 -7.02 -26.92
CA PRO A 209 -6.82 -5.56 -26.80
C PRO A 209 -6.03 -5.15 -25.55
N ALA A 210 -6.24 -5.85 -24.42
CA ALA A 210 -5.49 -5.62 -23.18
C ALA A 210 -3.99 -5.90 -23.34
N ALA A 211 -3.63 -7.05 -23.92
CA ALA A 211 -2.25 -7.43 -24.20
C ALA A 211 -1.57 -6.44 -25.16
N SER A 212 -2.26 -6.05 -26.23
CA SER A 212 -1.77 -5.06 -27.21
C SER A 212 -1.50 -3.69 -26.59
N ALA A 213 -2.33 -3.25 -25.62
CA ALA A 213 -2.09 -2.02 -24.88
C ALA A 213 -0.84 -2.11 -23.98
N LEU A 214 -0.70 -3.20 -23.22
CA LEU A 214 0.42 -3.39 -22.27
C LEU A 214 1.77 -3.66 -22.96
N ALA A 215 1.78 -4.31 -24.12
CA ALA A 215 2.98 -4.61 -24.92
C ALA A 215 3.79 -3.36 -25.31
N THR A 216 3.23 -2.17 -25.16
CA THR A 216 3.94 -0.88 -25.32
C THR A 216 4.94 -0.56 -24.21
N SER A 217 4.91 -1.30 -23.08
CA SER A 217 5.74 -1.03 -21.89
C SER A 217 6.17 -2.30 -21.12
N LEU A 218 5.38 -3.37 -21.20
CA LEU A 218 5.58 -4.64 -20.50
C LEU A 218 5.90 -5.77 -21.49
N ALA A 219 6.64 -6.79 -21.03
CA ALA A 219 6.82 -8.04 -21.76
C ALA A 219 5.59 -8.93 -21.51
N VAL A 220 4.69 -9.02 -22.49
CA VAL A 220 3.36 -9.63 -22.32
C VAL A 220 3.29 -11.06 -22.87
N THR A 221 2.68 -11.94 -22.07
CA THR A 221 2.14 -13.23 -22.55
C THR A 221 0.63 -13.24 -22.33
N CYS A 222 -0.14 -13.45 -23.40
CA CYS A 222 -1.60 -13.54 -23.36
C CYS A 222 -2.05 -14.99 -23.43
N VAL A 223 -2.80 -15.47 -22.43
CA VAL A 223 -3.34 -16.83 -22.39
C VAL A 223 -4.86 -16.81 -22.50
N LEU A 224 -5.35 -17.41 -23.59
CA LEU A 224 -6.77 -17.55 -23.90
C LEU A 224 -7.29 -18.90 -23.38
N PRO A 225 -8.57 -19.01 -22.92
CA PRO A 225 -9.14 -20.27 -22.45
C PRO A 225 -9.41 -21.28 -23.58
N GLU A 226 -9.52 -20.78 -24.82
CA GLU A 226 -9.76 -21.54 -26.05
C GLU A 226 -9.23 -20.76 -27.28
N THR A 227 -9.26 -21.37 -28.45
CA THR A 227 -8.79 -20.78 -29.72
C THR A 227 -9.81 -19.79 -30.27
N ALA A 228 -9.37 -18.60 -30.71
CA ALA A 228 -10.19 -17.64 -31.43
C ALA A 228 -9.92 -17.72 -32.94
N ASP A 229 -10.97 -17.86 -33.76
CA ASP A 229 -10.87 -18.07 -35.21
C ASP A 229 -10.27 -16.85 -35.94
N ASP A 230 -10.61 -15.64 -35.49
CA ASP A 230 -10.12 -14.35 -36.02
C ASP A 230 -8.77 -13.90 -35.41
N LEU A 231 -8.04 -14.78 -34.71
CA LEU A 231 -6.72 -14.44 -34.15
C LEU A 231 -5.69 -14.20 -35.26
N ILE A 232 -5.21 -12.96 -35.34
CA ILE A 232 -4.08 -12.57 -36.19
C ILE A 232 -2.78 -12.66 -35.36
N PRO A 233 -1.78 -13.47 -35.78
CA PRO A 233 -0.47 -13.50 -35.12
C PRO A 233 0.22 -12.13 -35.10
N THR A 234 0.92 -11.83 -34.01
CA THR A 234 1.67 -10.59 -33.82
C THR A 234 3.05 -10.88 -33.22
N ASP A 235 4.01 -10.00 -33.49
CA ASP A 235 5.35 -9.97 -32.92
C ASP A 235 5.46 -9.09 -31.64
N ALA A 236 4.37 -8.43 -31.24
CA ALA A 236 4.34 -7.51 -30.10
C ALA A 236 4.23 -8.21 -28.73
N TYR A 237 3.64 -9.41 -28.67
CA TYR A 237 3.45 -10.18 -27.44
C TYR A 237 3.19 -11.66 -27.74
N ASP A 238 3.56 -12.54 -26.80
CA ASP A 238 3.30 -13.97 -26.92
C ASP A 238 1.81 -14.28 -26.73
N VAL A 239 1.30 -15.25 -27.50
CA VAL A 239 -0.07 -15.77 -27.34
C VAL A 239 -0.03 -17.28 -27.13
N ALA A 240 -0.87 -17.77 -26.22
CA ALA A 240 -1.08 -19.19 -26.00
C ALA A 240 -2.56 -19.49 -25.70
N VAL A 241 -2.96 -20.75 -25.85
CA VAL A 241 -4.20 -21.27 -25.28
C VAL A 241 -3.86 -22.16 -24.09
N GLY A 242 -4.60 -22.03 -22.99
CA GLY A 242 -4.40 -22.84 -21.79
C GLY A 242 -5.35 -22.47 -20.66
N ARG A 243 -5.38 -23.30 -19.61
CA ARG A 243 -6.24 -23.10 -18.42
C ARG A 243 -5.39 -23.00 -17.17
N LEU A 244 -5.54 -21.91 -16.42
CA LEU A 244 -4.78 -21.69 -15.19
C LEU A 244 -5.24 -22.64 -14.09
N ARG A 245 -4.37 -23.56 -13.68
CA ARG A 245 -4.59 -24.51 -12.57
C ARG A 245 -4.30 -23.86 -11.22
N THR A 246 -3.15 -23.19 -11.10
CA THR A 246 -2.69 -22.54 -9.85
C THR A 246 -1.85 -21.31 -10.15
N ALA A 247 -1.97 -20.30 -9.27
CA ALA A 247 -1.07 -19.15 -9.19
C ALA A 247 -0.66 -18.93 -7.73
N THR A 248 0.60 -18.55 -7.51
CA THR A 248 1.19 -18.31 -6.17
C THR A 248 2.21 -17.17 -6.25
N GLY A 249 2.49 -16.48 -5.15
CA GLY A 249 3.44 -15.37 -5.09
C GLY A 249 2.78 -13.97 -5.03
N ALA A 250 3.53 -12.95 -5.44
CA ALA A 250 3.15 -11.54 -5.46
C ALA A 250 3.93 -10.79 -6.58
N LEU A 251 3.83 -9.46 -6.61
CA LEU A 251 4.59 -8.58 -7.52
C LEU A 251 6.07 -9.00 -7.60
N GLY A 252 6.58 -9.16 -8.82
CA GLY A 252 7.99 -9.54 -9.05
C GLY A 252 8.30 -11.02 -8.89
N GLY A 253 7.29 -11.87 -8.65
CA GLY A 253 7.52 -13.27 -8.28
C GLY A 253 6.30 -14.17 -8.30
N PHE A 254 5.36 -13.98 -9.24
CA PHE A 254 4.30 -14.97 -9.43
C PHE A 254 4.83 -16.22 -10.13
N ALA A 255 4.51 -17.38 -9.58
CA ALA A 255 4.62 -18.67 -10.25
C ALA A 255 3.23 -19.19 -10.63
N VAL A 256 3.06 -19.59 -11.88
CA VAL A 256 1.79 -20.11 -12.44
C VAL A 256 1.96 -21.51 -13.00
N THR A 257 0.86 -22.27 -13.05
CA THR A 257 0.79 -23.58 -13.71
C THR A 257 -0.45 -23.67 -14.58
N LEU A 258 -0.25 -24.03 -15.84
CA LEU A 258 -1.23 -24.07 -16.92
C LEU A 258 -1.45 -25.52 -17.38
N ASP A 259 -2.72 -25.91 -17.53
CA ASP A 259 -3.13 -27.16 -18.16
C ASP A 259 -3.64 -26.90 -19.59
N ALA A 260 -3.60 -27.92 -20.45
CA ALA A 260 -3.86 -27.84 -21.88
C ALA A 260 -3.11 -26.69 -22.60
N PHE A 261 -1.92 -26.35 -22.12
CA PHE A 261 -1.10 -25.26 -22.62
C PHE A 261 -0.57 -25.57 -24.02
N ARG A 262 -0.79 -24.62 -24.95
CA ARG A 262 -0.35 -24.65 -26.34
C ARG A 262 0.11 -23.25 -26.75
N PRO A 263 1.39 -23.04 -27.10
CA PRO A 263 1.83 -21.77 -27.68
C PRO A 263 1.24 -21.56 -29.08
N LEU A 264 1.09 -20.31 -29.50
CA LEU A 264 0.78 -19.93 -30.87
C LEU A 264 1.97 -20.28 -31.78
N GLU A 265 1.69 -20.99 -32.88
CA GLU A 265 2.66 -21.19 -33.97
C GLU A 265 2.54 -20.01 -34.96
N PRO A 266 3.56 -19.15 -35.10
CA PRO A 266 3.47 -17.92 -35.89
C PRO A 266 3.54 -18.15 -37.42
N GLY A 267 3.84 -19.37 -37.85
CA GLY A 267 3.98 -19.73 -39.26
C GLY A 267 2.73 -20.37 -39.85
N GLY A 268 2.35 -19.97 -41.07
CA GLY A 268 1.27 -20.62 -41.81
C GLY A 268 0.55 -19.70 -42.80
N ARG A 269 -0.55 -20.21 -43.37
CA ARG A 269 -1.56 -19.45 -44.11
C ARG A 269 -2.94 -20.01 -43.75
N GLY A 270 -3.80 -19.16 -43.19
CA GLY A 270 -5.12 -19.54 -42.71
C GLY A 270 -5.34 -18.99 -41.30
N PRO A 271 -6.26 -19.60 -40.52
CA PRO A 271 -6.41 -19.33 -39.09
C PRO A 271 -5.14 -19.61 -38.30
N ALA A 272 -5.03 -19.03 -37.11
CA ALA A 272 -3.95 -19.29 -36.17
C ALA A 272 -3.85 -20.78 -35.78
N THR A 273 -2.65 -21.34 -35.88
CA THR A 273 -2.34 -22.71 -35.42
C THR A 273 -1.59 -22.69 -34.10
N PHE A 274 -1.70 -23.78 -33.33
CA PHE A 274 -1.11 -23.89 -31.99
C PHE A 274 -0.41 -25.24 -31.85
N GLY A 275 0.63 -25.29 -31.01
CA GLY A 275 1.38 -26.52 -30.72
C GLY A 275 0.56 -27.60 -29.99
N ASP A 276 1.19 -28.75 -29.74
CA ASP A 276 0.58 -29.86 -29.01
C ASP A 276 0.23 -29.49 -27.55
N PRO A 277 -0.91 -29.97 -27.00
CA PRO A 277 -1.34 -29.65 -25.64
C PRO A 277 -0.45 -30.28 -24.57
N SER A 278 -0.06 -29.47 -23.59
CA SER A 278 0.74 -29.88 -22.43
C SER A 278 0.06 -29.52 -21.11
N ASP A 279 0.01 -30.47 -20.17
CA ASP A 279 -0.52 -30.28 -18.82
C ASP A 279 0.58 -29.97 -17.82
N GLY A 280 0.28 -29.16 -16.79
CA GLY A 280 1.25 -28.79 -15.77
C GLY A 280 2.39 -27.88 -16.25
N ALA A 281 2.23 -27.18 -17.38
CA ALA A 281 3.21 -26.23 -17.91
C ALA A 281 3.42 -25.08 -16.91
N ARG A 282 4.69 -24.75 -16.62
CA ARG A 282 5.04 -23.75 -15.59
C ARG A 282 5.59 -22.48 -16.22
N SER A 283 5.20 -21.34 -15.68
CA SER A 283 5.76 -20.04 -16.05
C SER A 283 5.87 -19.13 -14.82
N THR A 284 6.63 -18.05 -14.96
CA THR A 284 6.82 -17.01 -13.94
C THR A 284 6.57 -15.63 -14.55
N CYS A 285 5.99 -14.72 -13.78
CA CYS A 285 5.72 -13.34 -14.20
C CYS A 285 5.72 -12.38 -13.01
N ASP A 286 6.01 -11.10 -13.26
CA ASP A 286 5.97 -10.05 -12.24
C ASP A 286 4.54 -9.60 -11.94
N ILE A 287 3.68 -9.62 -12.96
CA ILE A 287 2.33 -9.03 -12.96
C ILE A 287 1.34 -10.04 -13.57
N ILE A 288 0.14 -10.12 -13.00
CA ILE A 288 -0.99 -10.87 -13.58
C ILE A 288 -2.16 -9.91 -13.82
N LEU A 289 -2.62 -9.81 -15.06
CA LEU A 289 -3.85 -9.12 -15.46
C LEU A 289 -4.97 -10.15 -15.69
N ASP A 290 -5.94 -10.22 -14.78
CA ASP A 290 -7.00 -11.22 -14.77
C ASP A 290 -8.35 -10.64 -15.19
N LEU A 291 -8.74 -11.01 -16.41
CA LEU A 291 -9.94 -10.59 -17.13
C LEU A 291 -10.83 -11.80 -17.46
N ARG A 292 -10.66 -12.94 -16.78
CA ARG A 292 -11.43 -14.17 -17.03
C ARG A 292 -12.92 -14.06 -16.68
N GLY A 293 -13.32 -13.05 -15.89
CA GLY A 293 -14.67 -12.94 -15.30
C GLY A 293 -14.96 -13.95 -14.17
N GLU A 294 -14.03 -14.87 -13.92
CA GLU A 294 -14.11 -15.88 -12.85
C GLU A 294 -13.82 -15.30 -11.45
N GLY A 295 -13.89 -16.15 -10.42
CA GLY A 295 -13.45 -15.80 -9.08
C GLY A 295 -11.96 -15.43 -9.01
N PRO A 296 -11.56 -14.60 -8.04
CA PRO A 296 -10.17 -14.17 -7.88
C PRO A 296 -9.24 -15.36 -7.58
N LEU A 297 -8.00 -15.27 -8.06
CA LEU A 297 -6.94 -16.26 -7.84
C LEU A 297 -6.42 -16.28 -6.40
N PHE A 298 -6.54 -15.17 -5.68
CA PHE A 298 -5.94 -14.97 -4.37
C PHE A 298 -6.99 -14.53 -3.34
N PRO A 299 -6.89 -14.97 -2.07
CA PRO A 299 -7.70 -14.42 -1.00
C PRO A 299 -7.27 -12.97 -0.74
N ALA A 300 -8.27 -12.11 -0.49
CA ALA A 300 -8.12 -10.65 -0.47
C ALA A 300 -7.34 -10.11 -1.69
N ASP A 301 -7.83 -10.45 -2.88
CA ASP A 301 -7.35 -10.00 -4.20
C ASP A 301 -6.90 -8.53 -4.29
N HIS A 302 -7.71 -7.60 -3.78
CA HIS A 302 -7.41 -6.17 -3.75
C HIS A 302 -6.21 -5.80 -2.85
N LYS A 303 -5.78 -6.71 -1.95
CA LYS A 303 -4.54 -6.62 -1.16
C LYS A 303 -3.38 -7.42 -1.79
N ARG A 304 -3.55 -8.01 -2.99
CA ARG A 304 -2.48 -8.70 -3.74
C ARG A 304 -1.76 -7.74 -4.69
N GLU A 305 -0.62 -7.27 -4.26
CA GLU A 305 0.34 -6.53 -5.08
C GLU A 305 0.70 -7.35 -6.34
N GLY A 306 0.76 -6.70 -7.51
CA GLY A 306 1.03 -7.35 -8.79
C GLY A 306 -0.18 -8.03 -9.47
N TYR A 307 -1.31 -8.18 -8.77
CA TYR A 307 -2.53 -8.80 -9.32
C TYR A 307 -3.58 -7.75 -9.70
N ALA A 308 -3.66 -7.43 -10.99
CA ALA A 308 -4.66 -6.54 -11.55
C ALA A 308 -5.88 -7.37 -12.01
N ARG A 309 -6.94 -7.45 -11.19
CA ARG A 309 -8.22 -8.06 -11.60
C ARG A 309 -9.22 -7.00 -12.07
N ALA A 310 -10.06 -7.33 -13.05
CA ALA A 310 -11.26 -6.59 -13.46
C ALA A 310 -12.43 -7.54 -13.78
N ASP A 311 -13.63 -6.97 -13.93
CA ASP A 311 -14.75 -7.65 -14.61
C ASP A 311 -14.64 -7.33 -16.12
N PRO A 312 -14.50 -8.32 -17.02
CA PRO A 312 -14.43 -8.07 -18.47
C PRO A 312 -15.71 -7.43 -19.04
N GLY A 313 -16.83 -7.48 -18.31
CA GLY A 313 -18.07 -6.80 -18.64
C GLY A 313 -18.08 -5.30 -18.30
N ASP A 314 -17.04 -4.76 -17.65
CA ASP A 314 -16.92 -3.34 -17.30
C ASP A 314 -15.67 -2.70 -17.95
N PRO A 315 -15.83 -1.97 -19.08
CA PRO A 315 -14.71 -1.34 -19.77
C PRO A 315 -13.93 -0.31 -18.97
N LEU A 316 -14.53 0.28 -17.91
CA LEU A 316 -13.81 1.20 -17.02
C LEU A 316 -12.95 0.41 -16.03
N ALA A 317 -13.48 -0.65 -15.42
CA ALA A 317 -12.70 -1.52 -14.56
C ALA A 317 -11.52 -2.19 -15.31
N VAL A 318 -11.71 -2.55 -16.58
CA VAL A 318 -10.63 -3.06 -17.46
C VAL A 318 -9.57 -1.99 -17.73
N ARG A 319 -9.98 -0.75 -18.03
CA ARG A 319 -9.05 0.40 -18.16
C ARG A 319 -8.26 0.64 -16.87
N ASP A 320 -8.93 0.68 -15.73
CA ASP A 320 -8.29 0.89 -14.43
C ASP A 320 -7.37 -0.28 -14.02
N ALA A 321 -7.61 -1.49 -14.53
CA ALA A 321 -6.68 -2.63 -14.36
C ALA A 321 -5.47 -2.56 -15.30
N LEU A 322 -5.65 -2.12 -16.55
CA LEU A 322 -4.56 -1.89 -17.51
C LEU A 322 -3.61 -0.80 -17.02
N ASP A 323 -4.15 0.36 -16.64
CA ASP A 323 -3.33 1.50 -16.21
C ASP A 323 -2.54 1.12 -14.94
N ARG A 324 -3.18 0.46 -13.95
CA ARG A 324 -2.50 -0.12 -12.77
C ARG A 324 -1.41 -1.12 -13.14
N ALA A 325 -1.65 -2.01 -14.10
CA ALA A 325 -0.64 -2.99 -14.53
C ALA A 325 0.59 -2.30 -15.16
N SER A 326 0.38 -1.25 -15.95
CA SER A 326 1.46 -0.52 -16.64
C SER A 326 2.42 0.22 -15.68
N ASP A 327 1.93 0.66 -14.51
CA ASP A 327 2.76 1.35 -13.49
C ASP A 327 3.64 0.41 -12.67
N LEU A 328 3.40 -0.91 -12.71
CA LEU A 328 4.02 -1.92 -11.83
C LEU A 328 5.39 -2.46 -12.30
N GLN A 329 6.11 -1.75 -13.17
CA GLN A 329 7.47 -2.08 -13.61
C GLN A 329 8.55 -1.26 -12.86
N GLY A 330 9.63 -1.90 -12.42
CA GLY A 330 10.80 -1.25 -11.81
C GLY A 330 11.12 -1.73 -10.40
N VAL A 331 11.78 -0.89 -9.61
CA VAL A 331 12.17 -1.17 -8.21
C VAL A 331 11.28 -0.39 -7.25
N PHE A 332 10.83 -1.07 -6.20
CA PHE A 332 9.75 -0.65 -5.31
C PHE A 332 10.13 -0.91 -3.84
N GLU A 333 10.05 0.12 -3.00
CA GLU A 333 10.31 0.01 -1.55
C GLU A 333 9.07 -0.55 -0.83
N LYS A 334 9.20 -1.72 -0.16
CA LYS A 334 8.13 -2.35 0.64
C LYS A 334 8.42 -2.32 2.14
N PRO A 335 7.51 -1.83 2.99
CA PRO A 335 7.58 -2.00 4.44
C PRO A 335 7.61 -3.46 4.90
N LEU A 336 8.45 -3.75 5.89
CA LEU A 336 8.42 -4.99 6.67
C LEU A 336 7.43 -4.84 7.83
N TYR A 337 6.13 -4.80 7.49
CA TYR A 337 5.03 -4.48 8.39
C TYR A 337 4.98 -5.26 9.72
N ILE A 338 5.53 -6.47 9.76
CA ILE A 338 5.51 -7.36 10.94
C ILE A 338 6.94 -7.78 11.31
N ARG A 339 7.38 -7.40 12.51
CA ARG A 339 8.53 -8.01 13.17
C ARG A 339 8.05 -9.23 13.94
N PHE A 340 8.58 -10.40 13.59
CA PHE A 340 8.26 -11.68 14.20
C PHE A 340 9.39 -12.17 15.11
N GLU A 341 9.03 -12.79 16.23
CA GLU A 341 9.94 -13.31 17.26
C GLU A 341 9.57 -14.76 17.58
N GLU A 342 10.28 -15.70 16.95
CA GLU A 342 10.07 -17.15 17.09
C GLU A 342 10.15 -17.61 18.55
N SER A 343 11.05 -17.02 19.36
CA SER A 343 11.25 -17.43 20.75
C SER A 343 10.02 -17.15 21.63
N LEU A 344 9.13 -16.24 21.22
CA LEU A 344 7.84 -15.94 21.84
C LEU A 344 6.66 -16.70 21.19
N CYS A 345 6.87 -17.46 20.11
CA CYS A 345 5.77 -18.10 19.40
C CYS A 345 5.12 -19.21 20.23
N ALA A 346 3.78 -19.21 20.24
CA ALA A 346 2.93 -20.20 20.92
C ALA A 346 2.28 -21.21 19.96
N HIS A 347 2.77 -21.30 18.72
CA HIS A 347 2.45 -22.40 17.81
C HIS A 347 3.21 -23.65 18.29
N SER A 348 2.55 -24.82 18.40
CA SER A 348 3.09 -26.14 18.82
C SER A 348 3.80 -26.26 20.19
N ARG A 349 4.75 -25.37 20.55
CA ARG A 349 5.74 -25.41 21.65
C ARG A 349 5.21 -25.63 23.08
N ALA A 350 3.89 -25.71 23.27
CA ALA A 350 3.22 -26.01 24.54
C ALA A 350 2.68 -27.46 24.62
N SER A 351 2.93 -28.32 23.64
CA SER A 351 2.42 -29.71 23.56
C SER A 351 0.89 -29.82 23.66
N ARG A 352 0.20 -28.82 23.11
CA ARG A 352 -1.25 -28.76 22.88
C ARG A 352 -1.47 -28.31 21.43
N PRO A 353 -2.69 -28.39 20.85
CA PRO A 353 -2.99 -27.76 19.57
C PRO A 353 -2.50 -26.31 19.58
N GLY A 354 -1.74 -25.93 18.54
CA GLY A 354 -0.97 -24.69 18.54
C GLY A 354 -1.84 -23.43 18.52
N CYS A 355 -1.24 -22.28 18.82
CA CYS A 355 -1.88 -21.01 18.49
C CYS A 355 -1.95 -20.85 16.96
N GLU A 356 -3.16 -20.97 16.40
CA GLU A 356 -3.42 -20.79 14.96
C GLU A 356 -4.04 -19.42 14.63
N ARG A 357 -4.20 -18.52 15.61
CA ARG A 357 -4.94 -17.25 15.44
C ARG A 357 -4.44 -16.40 14.27
N CYS A 358 -3.11 -16.27 14.14
CA CYS A 358 -2.47 -15.54 13.04
C CYS A 358 -2.76 -16.16 11.67
N LEU A 359 -2.76 -17.50 11.56
CA LEU A 359 -3.13 -18.24 10.35
C LEU A 359 -4.60 -17.96 10.00
N THR A 360 -5.51 -18.08 10.97
CA THR A 360 -6.96 -17.92 10.75
C THR A 360 -7.40 -16.49 10.42
N VAL A 361 -6.60 -15.47 10.77
CA VAL A 361 -6.94 -14.05 10.56
C VAL A 361 -6.22 -13.42 9.36
N CYS A 362 -5.22 -14.10 8.77
CA CYS A 362 -4.44 -13.53 7.67
C CYS A 362 -5.27 -13.46 6.37
N PRO A 363 -5.64 -12.28 5.85
CA PRO A 363 -6.55 -12.19 4.72
C PRO A 363 -5.89 -12.54 3.37
N THR A 364 -4.56 -12.42 3.26
CA THR A 364 -3.79 -12.74 2.04
C THR A 364 -3.16 -14.14 2.06
N GLY A 365 -3.26 -14.89 3.16
CA GLY A 365 -2.57 -16.17 3.32
C GLY A 365 -1.03 -16.04 3.41
N ALA A 366 -0.52 -14.88 3.85
CA ALA A 366 0.91 -14.62 4.05
C ALA A 366 1.56 -15.43 5.18
N ILE A 367 0.79 -16.17 5.97
CA ILE A 367 1.27 -16.87 7.18
C ILE A 367 1.01 -18.36 7.02
N VAL A 368 2.04 -19.18 7.20
CA VAL A 368 1.98 -20.64 7.10
C VAL A 368 2.63 -21.31 8.32
N PRO A 369 2.22 -22.54 8.71
CA PRO A 369 2.92 -23.29 9.75
C PRO A 369 4.36 -23.61 9.35
N ASP A 370 5.32 -23.44 10.26
CA ASP A 370 6.70 -23.88 10.07
C ASP A 370 7.20 -24.57 11.35
N GLY A 371 6.95 -25.89 11.43
CA GLY A 371 7.27 -26.72 12.58
C GLY A 371 6.69 -26.18 13.90
N ASP A 372 7.59 -25.70 14.77
CA ASP A 372 7.27 -25.15 16.10
C ASP A 372 7.02 -23.63 16.10
N HIS A 373 6.88 -23.01 14.95
CA HIS A 373 6.49 -21.60 14.80
C HIS A 373 5.62 -21.41 13.54
N VAL A 374 5.47 -20.17 13.06
CA VAL A 374 4.84 -19.86 11.77
C VAL A 374 5.78 -18.98 10.97
N ALA A 375 5.91 -19.25 9.67
CA ALA A 375 6.59 -18.35 8.75
C ALA A 375 5.62 -17.25 8.30
N ILE A 376 6.14 -16.03 8.13
CA ILE A 376 5.40 -14.90 7.56
C ILE A 376 6.14 -14.47 6.28
N ASP A 377 5.47 -14.62 5.14
CA ASP A 377 5.95 -14.22 3.83
C ASP A 377 5.83 -12.68 3.66
N PRO A 378 6.93 -11.92 3.54
CA PRO A 378 6.91 -10.48 3.40
C PRO A 378 6.50 -9.99 1.99
N ASP A 379 6.62 -10.82 0.95
CA ASP A 379 6.10 -10.50 -0.39
C ASP A 379 4.56 -10.60 -0.41
N ILE A 380 3.98 -11.57 0.30
CA ILE A 380 2.52 -11.76 0.40
C ILE A 380 1.88 -10.93 1.54
N CYS A 381 2.67 -10.40 2.48
CA CYS A 381 2.18 -9.54 3.56
C CYS A 381 1.70 -8.17 3.04
N ALA A 382 0.44 -7.83 3.29
CA ALA A 382 -0.18 -6.56 2.88
C ALA A 382 -0.54 -5.65 4.07
N GLY A 383 0.33 -5.60 5.09
CA GLY A 383 0.31 -4.58 6.16
C GLY A 383 -0.92 -4.50 7.09
N CYS A 384 -1.86 -5.45 7.02
CA CYS A 384 -3.14 -5.31 7.72
C CYS A 384 -3.11 -5.33 9.26
N GLY A 385 -1.97 -5.62 9.90
CA GLY A 385 -1.81 -5.64 11.36
C GLY A 385 -2.55 -6.76 12.14
N ALA A 386 -3.57 -7.38 11.55
CA ALA A 386 -4.49 -8.30 12.22
C ALA A 386 -3.81 -9.48 12.93
N CYS A 387 -2.70 -10.00 12.40
CA CYS A 387 -1.94 -11.09 13.03
C CYS A 387 -1.25 -10.66 14.34
N ALA A 388 -0.84 -9.39 14.47
CA ALA A 388 -0.31 -8.83 15.72
C ALA A 388 -1.45 -8.58 16.73
N ALA A 389 -2.56 -7.99 16.29
CA ALA A 389 -3.73 -7.69 17.13
C ALA A 389 -4.35 -8.91 17.85
N VAL A 390 -4.17 -10.13 17.30
CA VAL A 390 -4.64 -11.39 17.90
C VAL A 390 -3.55 -12.18 18.65
N CYS A 391 -2.28 -11.77 18.57
CA CYS A 391 -1.14 -12.53 19.09
C CYS A 391 -1.02 -12.41 20.62
N PRO A 392 -1.26 -13.48 21.40
CA PRO A 392 -1.33 -13.38 22.86
C PRO A 392 0.04 -13.28 23.54
N SER A 393 1.13 -13.63 22.84
CA SER A 393 2.49 -13.64 23.38
C SER A 393 3.39 -12.52 22.83
N GLY A 394 2.86 -11.65 21.96
CA GLY A 394 3.64 -10.60 21.29
C GLY A 394 4.61 -11.09 20.21
N ALA A 395 4.61 -12.39 19.88
CA ALA A 395 5.48 -12.99 18.87
C ALA A 395 5.33 -12.37 17.46
N ALA A 396 4.14 -11.86 17.12
CA ALA A 396 3.95 -11.01 15.95
C ALA A 396 3.71 -9.57 16.44
N SER A 397 4.57 -8.64 16.05
CA SER A 397 4.47 -7.22 16.42
C SER A 397 4.46 -6.35 15.16
N TYR A 398 3.59 -5.34 15.13
CA TYR A 398 3.46 -4.42 14.00
C TYR A 398 4.53 -3.32 14.09
N ASP A 399 5.23 -3.09 12.98
CA ASP A 399 6.48 -2.27 12.90
C ASP A 399 6.41 -1.13 11.86
N ASP A 400 5.24 -0.83 11.28
CA ASP A 400 5.05 0.26 10.29
C ASP A 400 3.81 1.18 10.57
N PRO A 401 3.88 2.11 11.53
CA PRO A 401 4.98 2.32 12.47
C PRO A 401 4.91 1.36 13.68
N PRO A 402 6.02 1.17 14.43
CA PRO A 402 6.05 0.35 15.62
C PRO A 402 4.99 0.70 16.66
N VAL A 403 4.37 -0.32 17.28
CA VAL A 403 3.30 -0.18 18.28
C VAL A 403 3.64 0.81 19.42
N GLY A 404 4.90 0.90 19.84
CA GLY A 404 5.37 1.87 20.83
C GLY A 404 5.20 3.34 20.40
N HIS A 405 5.25 3.63 19.10
CA HIS A 405 4.96 4.96 18.55
C HIS A 405 3.45 5.26 18.57
N LEU A 406 2.58 4.28 18.34
CA LEU A 406 1.13 4.46 18.52
C LEU A 406 0.80 4.77 20.00
N PHE A 407 1.43 4.08 20.95
CA PHE A 407 1.26 4.37 22.38
C PHE A 407 1.82 5.75 22.77
N LEU A 408 2.91 6.20 22.14
CA LEU A 408 3.42 7.57 22.27
C LEU A 408 2.40 8.60 21.74
N ARG A 409 1.84 8.39 20.55
CA ARG A 409 0.79 9.26 19.96
C ARG A 409 -0.41 9.38 20.90
N LEU A 410 -0.97 8.24 21.35
CA LEU A 410 -2.10 8.21 22.29
C LEU A 410 -1.80 8.99 23.58
N ARG A 411 -0.63 8.79 24.18
CA ARG A 411 -0.19 9.52 25.38
C ARG A 411 -0.09 11.03 25.14
N THR A 412 0.50 11.44 24.02
CA THR A 412 0.65 12.85 23.64
C THR A 412 -0.70 13.51 23.43
N LEU A 413 -1.61 12.88 22.67
CA LEU A 413 -2.97 13.36 22.44
C LEU A 413 -3.74 13.58 23.75
N ALA A 414 -3.82 12.55 24.60
CA ALA A 414 -4.56 12.62 25.86
C ALA A 414 -3.94 13.63 26.85
N SER A 415 -2.61 13.77 26.85
CA SER A 415 -1.91 14.75 27.70
C SER A 415 -2.13 16.19 27.22
N ALA A 416 -1.98 16.46 25.91
CA ALA A 416 -2.14 17.78 25.33
C ALA A 416 -3.60 18.27 25.41
N TYR A 417 -4.57 17.39 25.18
CA TYR A 417 -6.00 17.69 25.37
C TYR A 417 -6.30 18.21 26.79
N ARG A 418 -5.78 17.51 27.81
CA ARG A 418 -5.95 17.91 29.22
C ARG A 418 -5.15 19.15 29.59
N ALA A 419 -3.95 19.32 29.04
CA ALA A 419 -3.13 20.52 29.23
C ALA A 419 -3.76 21.78 28.59
N ALA A 420 -4.70 21.61 27.66
CA ALA A 420 -5.50 22.65 27.04
C ALA A 420 -6.90 22.83 27.68
N GLY A 421 -7.19 22.15 28.80
CA GLY A 421 -8.43 22.33 29.58
C GLY A 421 -9.55 21.33 29.32
N GLY A 422 -9.42 20.45 28.33
CA GLY A 422 -10.37 19.37 28.09
C GLY A 422 -10.30 18.28 29.17
N THR A 423 -11.41 17.65 29.52
CA THR A 423 -11.48 16.75 30.70
C THR A 423 -11.60 15.27 30.37
N ALA A 424 -12.46 14.91 29.41
CA ALA A 424 -12.96 13.53 29.23
C ALA A 424 -12.78 12.98 27.80
N PRO A 425 -11.58 13.07 27.17
CA PRO A 425 -11.41 12.74 25.76
C PRO A 425 -11.75 11.29 25.45
N ARG A 426 -12.31 11.05 24.27
CA ARG A 426 -12.59 9.74 23.65
C ARG A 426 -11.69 9.57 22.43
N VAL A 427 -11.24 8.35 22.13
CA VAL A 427 -10.46 8.06 20.91
C VAL A 427 -11.30 7.36 19.86
N LEU A 428 -11.17 7.80 18.61
CA LEU A 428 -11.73 7.17 17.41
C LEU A 428 -10.59 6.73 16.48
N PHE A 429 -10.25 5.44 16.48
CA PHE A 429 -9.30 4.88 15.53
C PHE A 429 -9.93 4.80 14.13
N HIS A 430 -9.20 5.18 13.09
CA HIS A 430 -9.71 5.13 11.71
C HIS A 430 -8.60 4.87 10.69
N ASP A 431 -8.96 4.29 9.54
CA ASP A 431 -8.07 4.18 8.38
C ASP A 431 -7.97 5.54 7.63
N PRO A 432 -6.90 5.78 6.84
CA PRO A 432 -6.73 7.03 6.08
C PRO A 432 -7.71 7.17 4.90
N GLY A 433 -8.30 6.06 4.45
CA GLY A 433 -9.18 5.96 3.29
C GLY A 433 -10.62 6.29 3.67
N HIS A 434 -11.40 5.25 3.99
CA HIS A 434 -12.83 5.39 4.27
C HIS A 434 -13.08 6.17 5.57
N GLY A 435 -12.40 5.82 6.66
CA GLY A 435 -12.53 6.53 7.93
C GLY A 435 -12.16 8.01 7.82
N GLY A 436 -11.01 8.30 7.18
CA GLY A 436 -10.57 9.66 6.88
C GLY A 436 -11.55 10.44 5.98
N GLU A 437 -12.10 9.80 4.94
CA GLU A 437 -13.14 10.39 4.08
C GLU A 437 -14.42 10.70 4.85
N MET A 438 -14.94 9.75 5.65
CA MET A 438 -16.16 9.94 6.43
C MET A 438 -16.03 11.06 7.47
N ILE A 439 -14.83 11.27 8.04
CA ILE A 439 -14.53 12.41 8.90
C ILE A 439 -14.63 13.73 8.11
N ARG A 440 -13.97 13.82 6.94
CA ARG A 440 -14.02 15.00 6.06
C ARG A 440 -15.44 15.33 5.60
N LEU A 441 -16.22 14.32 5.21
CA LEU A 441 -17.62 14.48 4.82
C LEU A 441 -18.51 14.92 6.00
N SER A 442 -18.31 14.36 7.20
CA SER A 442 -19.03 14.79 8.41
C SER A 442 -18.72 16.25 8.78
N ALA A 443 -17.46 16.67 8.64
CA ALA A 443 -17.04 18.05 8.88
C ALA A 443 -17.59 19.02 7.82
N ARG A 444 -17.58 18.64 6.54
CA ARG A 444 -17.97 19.53 5.43
C ARG A 444 -19.49 19.66 5.24
N PHE A 445 -20.26 18.62 5.57
CA PHE A 445 -21.70 18.53 5.26
C PHE A 445 -22.59 18.11 6.45
N GLY A 446 -21.99 17.82 7.60
CA GLY A 446 -22.68 17.28 8.78
C GLY A 446 -22.49 18.15 10.04
N ARG A 447 -22.11 17.49 11.14
CA ARG A 447 -21.85 18.12 12.45
C ARG A 447 -20.38 18.02 12.88
N GLY A 448 -19.50 17.58 11.98
CA GLY A 448 -18.13 17.23 12.31
C GLY A 448 -17.98 16.02 13.23
N LEU A 449 -16.81 15.92 13.85
CA LEU A 449 -16.58 15.07 15.01
C LEU A 449 -16.72 15.91 16.29
N PRO A 450 -17.35 15.41 17.36
CA PRO A 450 -17.42 16.10 18.64
C PRO A 450 -16.06 16.57 19.17
N ALA A 451 -16.06 17.64 19.95
CA ALA A 451 -14.86 18.27 20.53
C ALA A 451 -14.12 17.38 21.54
N ASP A 452 -14.77 16.33 22.05
CA ASP A 452 -14.16 15.32 22.92
C ASP A 452 -13.71 14.06 22.17
N VAL A 453 -14.14 13.83 20.92
CA VAL A 453 -13.74 12.68 20.10
C VAL A 453 -12.49 13.02 19.29
N ILE A 454 -11.34 12.50 19.70
CA ILE A 454 -10.05 12.66 19.02
C ILE A 454 -9.89 11.56 17.95
N PRO A 455 -9.83 11.90 16.65
CA PRO A 455 -9.57 10.92 15.59
C PRO A 455 -8.08 10.55 15.55
N VAL A 456 -7.77 9.25 15.56
CA VAL A 456 -6.42 8.69 15.47
C VAL A 456 -6.31 7.85 14.21
N GLU A 457 -5.57 8.35 13.23
CA GLU A 457 -5.33 7.63 11.99
C GLU A 457 -4.34 6.48 12.23
N VAL A 458 -4.70 5.28 11.77
CA VAL A 458 -3.90 4.06 11.80
C VAL A 458 -3.89 3.41 10.41
N PRO A 459 -2.82 2.68 10.01
CA PRO A 459 -2.72 2.16 8.64
C PRO A 459 -3.87 1.21 8.24
N ASN A 460 -4.27 0.33 9.16
CA ASN A 460 -5.41 -0.56 9.02
C ASN A 460 -6.10 -0.66 10.40
N VAL A 461 -7.43 -0.55 10.45
CA VAL A 461 -8.16 -0.71 11.73
C VAL A 461 -8.14 -2.16 12.21
N GLU A 462 -7.94 -3.13 11.30
CA GLU A 462 -7.75 -4.54 11.66
C GLU A 462 -6.51 -4.78 12.54
N GLY A 463 -5.57 -3.83 12.60
CA GLY A 463 -4.43 -3.82 13.52
C GLY A 463 -4.71 -3.28 14.93
N VAL A 464 -5.90 -2.73 15.19
CA VAL A 464 -6.31 -2.25 16.53
C VAL A 464 -6.77 -3.44 17.36
N GLY A 465 -5.91 -3.90 18.27
CA GLY A 465 -6.18 -5.01 19.16
C GLY A 465 -6.55 -4.59 20.58
N HIS A 466 -6.64 -5.59 21.46
CA HIS A 466 -6.90 -5.38 22.88
C HIS A 466 -5.82 -4.52 23.55
N ALA A 467 -4.57 -4.58 23.07
CA ALA A 467 -3.46 -3.81 23.61
C ALA A 467 -3.62 -2.31 23.33
N GLU A 468 -4.05 -1.93 22.12
CA GLU A 468 -4.23 -0.56 21.67
C GLU A 468 -5.44 0.10 22.36
N LEU A 469 -6.54 -0.65 22.50
CA LEU A 469 -7.72 -0.23 23.23
C LEU A 469 -7.41 -0.02 24.73
N LEU A 470 -6.67 -0.95 25.36
CA LEU A 470 -6.24 -0.81 26.76
C LEU A 470 -5.20 0.31 26.94
N ALA A 471 -4.29 0.52 25.98
CA ALA A 471 -3.32 1.61 26.02
C ALA A 471 -4.02 2.98 25.96
N ALA A 472 -5.05 3.14 25.14
CA ALA A 472 -5.88 4.35 25.09
C ALA A 472 -6.57 4.63 26.44
N LEU A 473 -7.23 3.62 27.02
CA LEU A 473 -7.84 3.76 28.35
C LEU A 473 -6.78 4.05 29.43
N GLY A 474 -5.61 3.42 29.35
CA GLY A 474 -4.50 3.59 30.30
C GLY A 474 -3.85 4.98 30.29
N VAL A 475 -3.85 5.69 29.15
CA VAL A 475 -3.44 7.11 29.09
C VAL A 475 -4.58 8.08 29.43
N GLY A 476 -5.75 7.56 29.80
CA GLY A 476 -6.91 8.31 30.27
C GLY A 476 -7.81 8.86 29.17
N PHE A 477 -7.98 8.13 28.06
CA PHE A 477 -9.20 8.27 27.26
C PHE A 477 -10.37 7.60 28.00
N THR A 478 -11.57 8.17 27.94
CA THR A 478 -12.78 7.67 28.63
C THR A 478 -13.48 6.55 27.87
N SER A 479 -13.30 6.48 26.55
CA SER A 479 -13.68 5.35 25.71
C SER A 479 -12.77 5.28 24.49
N ALA A 480 -12.56 4.07 23.97
CA ALA A 480 -11.95 3.82 22.67
C ALA A 480 -12.96 3.18 21.72
N SER A 481 -13.00 3.63 20.46
CA SER A 481 -13.83 3.04 19.41
C SER A 481 -13.12 3.05 18.06
N GLU A 482 -13.48 2.12 17.18
CA GLU A 482 -13.07 2.12 15.78
C GLU A 482 -14.14 2.80 14.91
N ALA A 483 -13.71 3.50 13.86
CA ALA A 483 -14.60 3.94 12.80
C ALA A 483 -15.17 2.71 12.05
N PRO A 484 -16.46 2.70 11.69
CA PRO A 484 -17.06 1.58 10.99
C PRO A 484 -16.60 1.56 9.53
N VAL A 485 -15.43 0.95 9.28
CA VAL A 485 -15.03 0.51 7.93
C VAL A 485 -16.16 -0.37 7.36
N PRO A 486 -16.49 -0.24 6.05
CA PRO A 486 -17.48 -1.08 5.39
C PRO A 486 -16.99 -2.54 5.33
N LYS A 487 -17.17 -3.26 6.44
CA LYS A 487 -16.97 -4.71 6.50
C LYS A 487 -17.86 -5.33 5.44
N ILE A 488 -17.23 -5.85 4.38
CA ILE A 488 -17.89 -6.56 3.30
C ILE A 488 -18.77 -7.64 3.93
N ARG A 489 -20.08 -7.41 3.95
CA ARG A 489 -21.04 -8.43 4.37
C ARG A 489 -20.95 -9.53 3.33
N LEU A 490 -20.30 -10.63 3.69
CA LEU A 490 -20.30 -11.89 2.93
C LEU A 490 -21.71 -12.50 2.90
N LYS A 491 -22.60 -11.84 2.16
CA LYS A 491 -23.89 -12.33 1.69
C LYS A 491 -23.89 -12.20 0.17
N ARG A 492 -24.32 -13.27 -0.50
CA ARG A 492 -24.27 -13.41 -1.96
C ARG A 492 -24.96 -12.26 -2.70
N LYS A 493 -24.35 -11.90 -3.84
CA LYS A 493 -24.80 -11.00 -4.93
C LYS A 493 -24.65 -9.48 -4.73
N ALA A 494 -24.03 -8.89 -5.76
CA ALA A 494 -24.15 -7.51 -6.27
C ALA A 494 -23.34 -6.37 -5.61
N ARG A 495 -22.19 -6.09 -6.27
CA ARG A 495 -21.65 -4.78 -6.70
C ARG A 495 -20.93 -3.83 -5.70
N SER A 496 -20.09 -3.01 -6.34
CA SER A 496 -19.42 -1.78 -5.88
C SER A 496 -18.44 -1.88 -4.71
N ASP A 497 -17.19 -2.20 -5.04
CA ASP A 497 -16.05 -1.26 -4.97
C ASP A 497 -15.91 -0.43 -3.69
N GLY A 498 -15.24 -1.02 -2.70
CA GLY A 498 -14.55 -0.27 -1.65
C GLY A 498 -13.04 -0.30 -1.91
N ILE A 499 -12.45 0.82 -2.33
CA ILE A 499 -11.00 0.91 -2.53
C ILE A 499 -10.30 0.96 -1.17
N VAL A 500 -10.01 -0.22 -0.60
CA VAL A 500 -8.97 -0.34 0.41
C VAL A 500 -7.64 -0.11 -0.30
N ARG A 501 -7.12 1.12 -0.23
CA ARG A 501 -5.76 1.41 -0.68
C ARG A 501 -4.79 0.59 0.16
N VAL A 502 -4.18 -0.43 -0.44
CA VAL A 502 -2.83 -0.85 -0.05
C VAL A 502 -1.97 0.40 -0.11
N TYR A 503 -1.16 0.66 0.92
CA TYR A 503 -0.21 1.76 0.89
C TYR A 503 0.72 1.54 -0.31
N PRO A 504 0.77 2.46 -1.29
CA PRO A 504 1.49 2.19 -2.52
C PRO A 504 2.99 2.11 -2.24
N PHE A 505 3.64 1.10 -2.82
CA PHE A 505 5.09 1.07 -2.88
C PHE A 505 5.64 2.40 -3.40
N ARG A 506 6.75 2.84 -2.81
CA ARG A 506 7.49 3.97 -3.36
C ARG A 506 8.40 3.46 -4.48
N ARG A 507 8.07 3.81 -5.73
CA ARG A 507 8.88 3.48 -6.91
C ARG A 507 10.17 4.32 -6.89
N ILE A 508 11.34 3.68 -6.91
CA ILE A 508 12.63 4.37 -6.80
C ILE A 508 12.98 5.05 -8.14
N THR A 509 12.63 6.32 -8.29
CA THR A 509 12.81 7.09 -9.54
C THR A 509 14.23 7.64 -9.70
N GLY A 510 15.11 6.82 -10.27
CA GLY A 510 16.48 7.21 -10.62
C GLY A 510 16.56 8.34 -11.67
N ARG A 511 16.82 9.56 -11.19
CA ARG A 511 16.93 10.85 -11.93
C ARG A 511 15.59 11.47 -12.34
N GLY A 512 15.45 12.77 -12.07
CA GLY A 512 14.24 13.54 -12.33
C GLY A 512 13.84 13.59 -13.81
N ARG A 513 12.68 12.99 -14.11
CA ARG A 513 11.80 13.40 -15.20
C ARG A 513 10.38 13.55 -14.64
N ARG A 514 9.68 14.55 -15.16
CA ARG A 514 8.40 15.06 -14.66
C ARG A 514 7.39 13.92 -14.44
N ALA A 515 6.77 13.88 -13.26
CA ALA A 515 5.47 13.21 -13.12
C ALA A 515 4.45 13.95 -13.99
N ASN A 516 3.67 13.22 -14.79
CA ASN A 516 2.56 13.80 -15.54
C ASN A 516 1.35 13.93 -14.61
N THR A 517 1.21 15.08 -13.96
CA THR A 517 0.04 15.39 -13.13
C THR A 517 -1.24 15.30 -13.97
N ILE A 518 -2.21 14.49 -13.55
CA ILE A 518 -3.55 14.43 -14.19
C ILE A 518 -4.31 15.71 -13.81
N GLY A 519 -4.01 16.79 -14.52
CA GLY A 519 -4.64 18.09 -14.34
C GLY A 519 -6.08 18.09 -14.85
N LEU A 520 -7.04 17.97 -13.94
CA LEU A 520 -8.47 18.18 -14.20
C LEU A 520 -8.68 19.60 -14.76
N ARG A 521 -8.76 19.73 -16.08
CA ARG A 521 -9.08 21.00 -16.76
C ARG A 521 -10.59 21.26 -16.63
N PRO A 522 -11.03 22.38 -16.02
CA PRO A 522 -12.43 22.76 -16.06
C PRO A 522 -12.80 23.20 -17.47
N ASP A 523 -13.84 22.60 -18.05
CA ASP A 523 -14.17 22.83 -19.45
C ASP A 523 -14.72 24.25 -19.68
N ARG A 524 -14.20 24.91 -20.73
CA ARG A 524 -14.55 26.28 -21.10
C ARG A 524 -14.62 26.42 -22.62
N ARG A 525 -15.76 26.06 -23.20
CA ARG A 525 -16.37 26.79 -24.33
C ARG A 525 -17.81 26.35 -24.61
N CYS A 526 -18.77 27.21 -24.26
CA CYS A 526 -19.94 27.53 -25.08
C CYS A 526 -20.74 28.70 -24.45
N ILE A 527 -20.29 29.93 -24.70
CA ILE A 527 -21.13 31.12 -24.53
C ILE A 527 -21.34 31.72 -25.92
N GLY A 528 -22.60 31.75 -26.36
CA GLY A 528 -23.05 32.39 -27.59
C GLY A 528 -24.35 33.14 -27.34
N GLN A 529 -24.25 34.45 -27.14
CA GLN A 529 -25.36 35.40 -27.24
C GLN A 529 -25.63 35.65 -28.74
N THR A 530 -26.75 36.16 -29.28
CA THR A 530 -28.03 36.73 -28.82
C THR A 530 -29.15 36.15 -29.76
N GLY A 531 -30.46 36.41 -29.70
CA GLY A 531 -31.38 37.27 -28.92
C GLY A 531 -32.66 37.53 -29.76
N LEU A 532 -33.63 38.30 -29.22
CA LEU A 532 -34.89 38.78 -29.89
C LEU A 532 -35.94 37.70 -30.27
N GLY A 533 -37.24 37.98 -30.04
CA GLY A 533 -38.35 37.15 -30.59
C GLY A 533 -39.69 37.20 -29.83
N ARG A 534 -40.48 38.26 -30.02
CA ARG A 534 -41.84 38.49 -29.45
C ARG A 534 -42.88 37.36 -29.66
N LEU A 535 -43.98 37.46 -28.88
CA LEU A 535 -45.30 36.77 -28.95
C LEU A 535 -45.34 35.41 -28.23
N GLY A 536 -46.41 35.02 -27.52
CA GLY A 536 -47.64 35.74 -27.12
C GLY A 536 -48.86 34.81 -26.97
N ARG A 537 -49.80 35.15 -26.06
CA ARG A 537 -51.04 34.39 -25.71
C ARG A 537 -50.82 33.06 -24.93
N GLU A 538 -51.77 32.46 -24.20
CA GLU A 538 -52.95 32.90 -23.40
C GLU A 538 -53.53 31.64 -22.66
N ARG A 539 -54.46 31.82 -21.69
CA ARG A 539 -55.28 30.77 -20.99
C ARG A 539 -54.54 29.90 -19.94
N GLN A 540 -55.05 29.71 -18.70
CA GLN A 540 -56.31 29.06 -18.22
C GLN A 540 -56.32 27.55 -18.53
N LEU A 541 -56.60 26.58 -17.64
CA LEU A 541 -57.02 26.48 -16.21
C LEU A 541 -56.30 25.24 -15.59
N GLY A 542 -56.42 24.82 -14.32
CA GLY A 542 -57.28 25.20 -13.19
C GLY A 542 -56.85 24.49 -11.89
N ARG A 543 -57.68 24.55 -10.83
CA ARG A 543 -57.42 23.92 -9.52
C ARG A 543 -57.82 22.45 -9.52
N GLU A 544 -57.24 21.64 -8.64
CA GLU A 544 -58.01 21.08 -7.50
C GLU A 544 -57.16 20.50 -6.35
N ARG A 545 -57.81 20.12 -5.24
CA ARG A 545 -57.21 19.61 -4.00
C ARG A 545 -57.90 18.30 -3.60
N GLY A 546 -57.16 17.22 -3.33
CA GLY A 546 -57.72 15.94 -2.87
C GLY A 546 -56.90 15.33 -1.72
N ARG A 547 -57.55 15.01 -0.59
CA ARG A 547 -56.88 14.45 0.60
C ARG A 547 -56.89 12.93 0.61
N CYS A 548 -55.91 12.33 1.29
CA CYS A 548 -55.93 10.91 1.67
C CYS A 548 -57.14 10.55 2.55
N ARG A 549 -57.60 9.30 2.49
CA ARG A 549 -58.21 8.60 3.62
C ARG A 549 -58.02 7.08 3.52
N ASN A 550 -58.03 6.43 4.68
CA ASN A 550 -57.71 5.02 4.90
C ASN A 550 -58.67 4.04 4.19
N ASN A 551 -58.26 2.78 4.08
CA ASN A 551 -59.12 1.70 4.56
C ASN A 551 -58.32 0.56 5.23
N ARG A 552 -58.99 -0.25 6.06
CA ARG A 552 -58.49 -1.50 6.67
C ARG A 552 -58.99 -2.71 5.81
N ASP A 553 -58.65 -3.99 6.00
CA ASP A 553 -58.71 -4.79 7.23
C ASP A 553 -58.31 -6.27 6.96
N LYS A 554 -58.23 -7.09 8.03
CA LYS A 554 -58.00 -8.57 8.08
C LYS A 554 -56.56 -9.07 7.79
N LYS A 555 -55.93 -10.06 8.45
CA LYS A 555 -56.16 -11.04 9.58
C LYS A 555 -55.65 -12.42 9.07
N ASP A 556 -55.04 -13.34 9.84
CA ASP A 556 -54.57 -13.47 11.24
C ASP A 556 -53.28 -14.38 11.22
N GLY A 557 -52.41 -14.49 12.24
CA GLY A 557 -52.36 -13.75 13.51
C GLY A 557 -51.35 -14.22 14.59
N CYS A 558 -50.81 -15.45 14.58
CA CYS A 558 -50.03 -16.05 15.70
C CYS A 558 -49.04 -17.16 15.22
N GLN A 559 -47.98 -17.60 15.92
CA GLN A 559 -47.48 -17.40 17.31
C GLN A 559 -45.95 -17.13 17.36
N PRO A 560 -45.39 -16.60 18.48
CA PRO A 560 -43.94 -16.55 18.76
C PRO A 560 -43.44 -17.71 19.65
N HIS A 561 -42.13 -17.95 19.68
CA HIS A 561 -41.45 -18.79 20.68
C HIS A 561 -40.00 -18.34 20.95
N ALA A 562 -39.63 -18.34 22.24
CA ALA A 562 -38.28 -18.26 22.82
C ALA A 562 -37.32 -17.19 22.25
#